data_AF-A0A5B0WE01-F1
#
_entry.id   AF-A0A5B0WE01-F1
#
_cell.length_a   1.000
_cell.length_b   1.000
_cell.length_c   1.000
_cell.angle_alpha   90.00
_cell.angle_beta   90.00
_cell.angle_gamma   90.00
#
_symmetry.space_group_name_H-M   'P 1'
#
loop_
_entity.id
_entity.type
_entity.pdbx_description
1 polymer ?
#
loop_
_entity_poly.entity_id
_entity_poly.type
_entity_poly.pdbx_seq_one_letter_code
_entity_poly.pdbx_strand_id
1 'polypeptide(L)'
;MSVKNDFKAFAIKNGANVVSQSLYESSSELQTGLAPGHDIDIHLLNKTLRQASTISSVVADFIATESGSDVLDDGNIAKLMAQLNKALEQKIATDIPSASLTQKGAVQLTNVIGNSDTLAVTQKLVQEIVNSLREYTDNRIKTANEVPVGSPIPWPLPHPPIGYFTCNGSAFNKLQYPKLVEAYPDGRLPDLRGEFIRGWDDSRGVDTNRPILSTQIDTMQNITGNINISTENTFSSYANGAFTNTPTPGTVVTSGFVTRNLMHVAFDSSRIVRTANETRPRNIAFNYIVRAA
;
A
#
# COMPACT_ATOMS: atom_id res chain seq x y z
N MET A 1 5.86 52.64 29.64
CA MET A 1 5.58 53.26 30.96
C MET A 1 6.53 52.65 31.97
N SER A 2 7.20 53.45 32.78
CA SER A 2 8.05 52.92 33.86
C SER A 2 7.13 52.35 34.94
N VAL A 3 7.19 51.04 35.18
CA VAL A 3 6.50 50.40 36.31
C VAL A 3 7.23 50.71 37.62
N LYS A 4 6.49 50.81 38.72
CA LYS A 4 7.00 51.12 40.06
C LYS A 4 7.16 49.85 40.91
N ASN A 5 8.25 49.75 41.64
CA ASN A 5 8.46 48.76 42.71
C ASN A 5 8.70 49.52 44.02
N ASP A 6 7.94 49.22 45.08
CA ASP A 6 8.08 49.83 46.41
C ASP A 6 8.95 49.01 47.38
N PHE A 7 9.24 47.74 47.09
CA PHE A 7 10.14 46.92 47.88
C PHE A 7 11.60 47.27 47.56
N LYS A 8 12.30 47.92 48.49
CA LYS A 8 13.66 48.44 48.29
C LYS A 8 14.72 47.65 49.04
N ALA A 9 15.84 47.40 48.36
CA ALA A 9 17.01 46.81 48.98
C ALA A 9 17.63 47.79 50.00
N PHE A 10 17.82 47.32 51.24
CA PHE A 10 18.39 48.08 52.35
C PHE A 10 19.92 47.96 52.40
N ALA A 11 20.63 49.03 52.76
CA ALA A 11 22.08 49.01 53.02
C ALA A 11 22.96 48.45 51.87
N ILE A 12 22.62 48.77 50.61
CA ILE A 12 23.33 48.29 49.41
C ILE A 12 24.55 49.11 48.98
N LYS A 13 24.79 50.27 49.61
CA LYS A 13 25.93 51.13 49.25
C LYS A 13 27.26 50.51 49.68
N ASN A 14 28.34 50.88 48.98
CA ASN A 14 29.69 50.56 49.43
C ASN A 14 29.97 51.17 50.82
N GLY A 15 30.59 50.39 51.70
CA GLY A 15 30.82 50.80 53.10
C GLY A 15 29.57 50.82 53.97
N ALA A 16 28.47 50.17 53.55
CA ALA A 16 27.29 50.05 54.38
C ALA A 16 27.58 49.39 55.73
N ASN A 17 26.81 49.79 56.74
CA ASN A 17 26.97 49.40 58.14
C ASN A 17 26.57 47.94 58.40
N VAL A 18 27.28 46.98 57.80
CA VAL A 18 27.00 45.53 57.86
C VAL A 18 28.25 44.75 58.23
N VAL A 19 28.09 43.57 58.82
CA VAL A 19 29.23 42.64 59.02
C VAL A 19 29.74 42.06 57.70
N SER A 20 31.01 41.64 57.68
CA SER A 20 31.57 40.90 56.56
C SER A 20 30.82 39.57 56.34
N GLN A 21 30.98 38.97 55.16
CA GLN A 21 30.31 37.68 54.89
C GLN A 21 30.84 36.57 55.80
N SER A 22 32.15 36.50 56.03
CA SER A 22 32.77 35.47 56.88
C SER A 22 32.33 35.56 58.34
N LEU A 23 32.24 36.78 58.89
CA LEU A 23 31.74 36.99 60.26
C LEU A 23 30.25 36.66 60.37
N TYR A 24 29.47 36.98 59.34
CA TYR A 24 28.06 36.62 59.30
C TYR A 24 27.86 35.10 59.34
N GLU A 25 28.57 34.37 58.49
CA GLU A 25 28.49 32.90 58.41
C GLU A 25 28.95 32.19 59.69
N SER A 26 29.80 32.84 60.49
CA SER A 26 30.31 32.32 61.76
C SER A 26 29.46 32.69 62.98
N SER A 27 28.43 33.53 62.81
CA SER A 27 27.55 33.97 63.89
C SER A 27 26.61 32.84 64.32
N SER A 28 26.50 32.63 65.63
CA SER A 28 25.59 31.63 66.21
C SER A 28 24.11 31.96 65.96
N GLU A 29 23.81 33.25 65.85
CA GLU A 29 22.50 33.85 65.65
C GLU A 29 21.91 33.52 64.27
N LEU A 30 22.72 33.05 63.30
CA LEU A 30 22.20 32.45 62.07
C LEU A 30 21.36 31.20 62.32
N GLN A 31 21.69 30.44 63.36
CA GLN A 31 20.99 29.20 63.72
C GLN A 31 19.92 29.44 64.79
N THR A 32 20.23 30.28 65.77
CA THR A 32 19.39 30.47 66.97
C THR A 32 18.52 31.73 66.91
N GLY A 33 18.75 32.62 65.94
CA GLY A 33 18.09 33.92 65.86
C GLY A 33 18.63 34.93 66.88
N LEU A 34 18.11 36.16 66.83
CA LEU A 34 18.42 37.20 67.80
C LEU A 34 17.72 36.90 69.14
N ALA A 35 18.51 36.75 70.21
CA ALA A 35 18.00 36.40 71.53
C ALA A 35 17.45 37.62 72.30
N PRO A 36 16.37 37.46 73.09
CA PRO A 36 15.88 38.54 73.96
C PRO A 36 16.88 38.84 75.09
N GLY A 37 16.94 40.10 75.52
CA GLY A 37 17.71 40.53 76.71
C GLY A 37 19.22 40.69 76.53
N HIS A 38 19.73 40.64 75.30
CA HIS A 38 21.14 40.92 74.96
C HIS A 38 21.22 42.08 73.98
N ASP A 39 22.36 42.80 73.97
CA ASP A 39 22.62 43.85 72.99
C ASP A 39 22.65 43.26 71.57
N ILE A 40 21.84 43.80 70.67
CA ILE A 40 21.80 43.38 69.27
C ILE A 40 22.95 44.06 68.53
N ASP A 41 23.87 43.27 67.96
CA ASP A 41 24.87 43.81 67.04
C ASP A 41 24.17 44.41 65.81
N ILE A 42 24.24 45.74 65.70
CA ILE A 42 23.59 46.50 64.63
C ILE A 42 24.14 46.15 63.24
N HIS A 43 25.41 45.77 63.13
CA HIS A 43 26.01 45.35 61.88
C HIS A 43 25.48 43.98 61.44
N LEU A 44 25.24 43.09 62.41
CA LEU A 44 24.64 41.78 62.18
C LEU A 44 23.17 41.92 61.76
N LEU A 45 22.39 42.72 62.47
CA LEU A 45 21.00 43.03 62.13
C LEU A 45 20.90 43.63 60.72
N ASN A 46 21.73 44.63 60.42
CA ASN A 46 21.74 45.26 59.09
C ASN A 46 22.11 44.27 57.98
N LYS A 47 22.99 43.30 58.26
CA LYS A 47 23.35 42.26 57.28
C LYS A 47 22.16 41.37 56.94
N THR A 48 21.40 40.94 57.96
CA THR A 48 20.17 40.15 57.78
C THR A 48 19.10 40.94 57.04
N LEU A 49 18.83 42.18 57.47
CA LEU A 49 17.87 43.07 56.79
C LEU A 49 18.27 43.33 55.34
N ARG A 50 19.56 43.54 55.06
CA ARG A 50 20.08 43.70 53.71
C ARG A 50 19.84 42.47 52.84
N GLN A 51 20.18 41.26 53.32
CA GLN A 51 19.99 40.05 52.52
C GLN A 51 18.50 39.83 52.19
N ALA A 52 17.62 39.95 53.19
CA ALA A 52 16.18 39.77 52.99
C ALA A 52 15.58 40.83 52.03
N SER A 53 15.87 42.11 52.27
CA SER A 53 15.35 43.21 51.45
C SER A 53 15.92 43.22 50.03
N THR A 54 17.16 42.76 49.83
CA THR A 54 17.76 42.64 48.49
C THR A 54 17.02 41.60 47.66
N ILE A 55 16.75 40.40 48.22
CA ILE A 55 15.96 39.38 47.53
C ILE A 55 14.53 39.88 47.27
N SER A 56 13.89 40.52 48.26
CA SER A 56 12.56 41.08 48.09
C SER A 56 12.50 42.12 46.97
N SER A 57 13.48 43.01 46.88
CA SER A 57 13.58 44.03 45.83
C SER A 57 13.74 43.40 44.45
N VAL A 58 14.60 42.38 44.31
CA VAL A 58 14.83 41.68 43.04
C VAL A 58 13.56 40.96 42.57
N VAL A 59 12.87 40.25 43.47
CA VAL A 59 11.62 39.56 43.14
C VAL A 59 10.54 40.56 42.76
N ALA A 60 10.40 41.67 43.50
CA ALA A 60 9.41 42.69 43.20
C ALA A 60 9.70 43.44 41.88
N ASP A 61 10.97 43.69 41.56
CA ASP A 61 11.38 44.25 40.25
C ASP A 61 11.05 43.29 39.10
N PHE A 62 11.30 41.99 39.28
CA PHE A 62 10.90 40.96 38.32
C PHE A 62 9.38 40.95 38.11
N ILE A 63 8.60 40.94 39.19
CA ILE A 63 7.13 40.99 39.12
C ILE A 63 6.67 42.27 38.40
N ALA A 64 7.20 43.43 38.77
CA ALA A 64 6.79 44.70 38.17
C ALA A 64 7.06 44.72 36.66
N THR A 65 8.28 44.33 36.28
CA THR A 65 8.74 44.32 34.88
C THR A 65 7.93 43.34 34.04
N GLU A 66 7.83 42.09 34.48
CA GLU A 66 7.25 41.00 33.69
C GLU A 66 5.72 40.92 33.81
N SER A 67 5.08 41.54 34.81
CA SER A 67 3.60 41.66 34.85
C SER A 67 3.08 42.93 34.18
N GLY A 68 3.97 43.91 33.94
CA GLY A 68 3.66 45.24 33.41
C GLY A 68 2.81 46.09 34.36
N SER A 69 2.91 45.90 35.67
CA SER A 69 2.08 46.56 36.69
C SER A 69 2.90 46.95 37.91
N ASP A 70 2.49 48.02 38.61
CA ASP A 70 3.18 48.46 39.83
C ASP A 70 3.06 47.44 40.97
N VAL A 71 4.16 47.25 41.69
CA VAL A 71 4.27 46.40 42.89
C VAL A 71 4.42 47.31 44.10
N LEU A 72 3.31 47.51 44.83
CA LEU A 72 3.21 48.45 45.95
C LEU A 72 3.36 47.71 47.29
N ASP A 73 3.95 48.37 48.29
CA ASP A 73 4.02 47.88 49.67
C ASP A 73 2.75 48.32 50.44
N ASP A 74 1.61 47.73 50.05
CA ASP A 74 0.27 48.05 50.60
C ASP A 74 -0.33 46.88 51.43
N GLY A 75 0.44 45.81 51.63
CA GLY A 75 0.01 44.60 52.33
C GLY A 75 -0.96 43.70 51.54
N ASN A 76 -1.24 43.99 50.26
CA ASN A 76 -2.18 43.20 49.46
C ASN A 76 -1.53 41.94 48.86
N ILE A 77 -1.45 40.88 49.67
CA ILE A 77 -0.82 39.61 49.29
C ILE A 77 -1.51 38.95 48.09
N ALA A 78 -2.83 39.03 47.99
CA ALA A 78 -3.58 38.41 46.89
C ALA A 78 -3.23 39.06 45.54
N LYS A 79 -3.11 40.40 45.52
CA LYS A 79 -2.67 41.14 44.34
C LYS A 79 -1.23 40.79 43.98
N LEU A 80 -0.32 40.77 44.95
CA LEU A 80 1.08 40.42 44.72
C LEU A 80 1.24 39.00 44.14
N MET A 81 0.44 38.04 44.64
CA MET A 81 0.43 36.66 44.14
C MET A 81 -0.10 36.57 42.70
N ALA A 82 -1.18 37.29 42.39
CA ALA A 82 -1.70 37.35 41.02
C ALA A 82 -0.69 37.98 40.05
N GLN A 83 0.02 39.03 40.50
CA GLN A 83 1.07 39.67 39.70
C GLN A 83 2.27 38.75 39.49
N LEU A 84 2.69 37.98 40.50
CA LEU A 84 3.76 36.99 40.37
C LEU A 84 3.39 35.88 39.38
N ASN A 85 2.18 35.32 39.46
CA ASN A 85 1.72 34.31 38.51
C ASN A 85 1.71 34.86 37.08
N LYS A 86 1.19 36.07 36.90
CA LYS A 86 1.18 36.74 35.58
C LYS A 86 2.61 36.97 35.05
N ALA A 87 3.53 37.42 35.89
CA ALA A 87 4.94 37.61 35.53
C ALA A 87 5.58 36.30 35.06
N LEU A 88 5.34 35.19 35.76
CA LEU A 88 5.83 33.87 35.38
C LEU A 88 5.23 33.38 34.05
N GLU A 89 3.91 33.51 33.87
CA GLU A 89 3.22 33.13 32.64
C GLU A 89 3.74 33.92 31.42
N GLN A 90 3.90 35.23 31.55
CA GLN A 90 4.43 36.08 30.48
C GLN A 90 5.88 35.72 30.15
N LYS A 91 6.71 35.48 31.18
CA LYS A 91 8.10 35.10 30.98
C LYS A 91 8.23 33.76 30.24
N ILE A 92 7.49 32.75 30.68
CA ILE A 92 7.48 31.41 30.07
C ILE A 92 6.99 31.48 28.62
N ALA A 93 5.91 32.22 28.34
CA ALA A 93 5.37 32.32 26.98
C ALA A 93 6.32 33.06 26.01
N THR A 94 7.09 34.03 26.52
CA THR A 94 8.05 34.79 25.71
C THR A 94 9.30 33.97 25.41
N ASP A 95 9.82 33.26 26.41
CA ASP A 95 11.05 32.47 26.28
C ASP A 95 10.81 31.10 25.59
N ILE A 96 9.58 30.58 25.68
CA ILE A 96 9.16 29.30 25.06
C ILE A 96 7.90 29.55 24.20
N PRO A 97 8.03 30.18 23.03
CA PRO A 97 6.92 30.42 22.13
C PRO A 97 6.36 29.11 21.56
N SER A 98 5.22 29.17 20.88
CA SER A 98 4.78 28.06 20.03
C SER A 98 5.78 27.82 18.90
N ALA A 99 6.05 26.56 18.58
CA ALA A 99 6.95 26.26 17.46
C ALA A 99 6.33 26.68 16.12
N SER A 100 7.19 27.07 15.18
CA SER A 100 6.83 27.31 13.79
C SER A 100 7.87 26.66 12.88
N LEU A 101 7.68 26.75 11.56
CA LEU A 101 8.66 26.26 10.58
C LEU A 101 10.02 26.98 10.65
N THR A 102 10.09 28.14 11.31
CA THR A 102 11.30 28.99 11.41
C THR A 102 11.73 29.29 12.84
N GLN A 103 10.90 29.01 13.84
CA GLN A 103 11.16 29.29 15.26
C GLN A 103 10.96 28.04 16.11
N LYS A 104 11.97 27.67 16.90
CA LYS A 104 11.85 26.58 17.88
C LYS A 104 10.89 27.00 19.00
N GLY A 105 10.08 26.05 19.50
CA GLY A 105 9.08 26.32 20.52
C GLY A 105 8.39 25.06 21.04
N ALA A 106 7.35 25.24 21.85
CA ALA A 106 6.49 24.15 22.31
C ALA A 106 5.51 23.70 21.21
N VAL A 107 5.24 22.39 21.14
CA VAL A 107 4.28 21.80 20.19
C VAL A 107 3.28 20.94 20.95
N GLN A 108 2.01 21.01 20.57
CA GLN A 108 0.98 20.13 21.11
C GLN A 108 0.88 18.85 20.27
N LEU A 109 0.80 17.70 20.94
CA LEU A 109 0.69 16.41 20.27
C LEU A 109 -0.75 16.13 19.80
N THR A 110 -0.90 15.45 18.67
CA THR A 110 -2.20 14.99 18.14
C THR A 110 -2.21 13.50 17.80
N ASN A 111 -3.37 12.88 18.03
CA ASN A 111 -3.73 11.53 17.59
C ASN A 111 -4.87 11.53 16.56
N VAL A 112 -5.19 12.69 16.00
CA VAL A 112 -6.22 12.87 14.97
C VAL A 112 -5.57 13.31 13.67
N ILE A 113 -6.01 12.71 12.55
CA ILE A 113 -5.58 13.11 11.21
C ILE A 113 -6.17 14.50 10.89
N GLY A 114 -5.34 15.40 10.40
CA GLY A 114 -5.75 16.75 10.03
C GLY A 114 -4.63 17.49 9.30
N ASN A 115 -4.82 18.80 9.12
CA ASN A 115 -3.93 19.68 8.38
C ASN A 115 -3.42 20.84 9.27
N SER A 116 -3.12 20.56 10.53
CA SER A 116 -2.63 21.58 11.47
C SER A 116 -1.14 21.84 11.29
N ASP A 117 -0.76 23.12 11.23
CA ASP A 117 0.63 23.57 11.25
C ASP A 117 1.19 23.77 12.67
N THR A 118 0.36 23.57 13.71
CA THR A 118 0.72 23.79 15.12
C THR A 118 0.72 22.51 15.97
N LEU A 119 0.33 21.37 15.38
CA LEU A 119 0.27 20.08 16.08
C LEU A 119 1.32 19.11 15.52
N ALA A 120 1.99 18.38 16.41
CA ALA A 120 2.88 17.28 16.05
C ALA A 120 2.15 15.93 16.17
N VAL A 121 2.32 15.08 15.16
CA VAL A 121 1.75 13.73 15.15
C VAL A 121 2.39 12.85 16.23
N THR A 122 1.56 12.07 16.93
CA THR A 122 2.05 11.04 17.87
C THR A 122 2.57 9.81 17.15
N GLN A 123 3.48 9.06 17.78
CA GLN A 123 3.96 7.78 17.25
C GLN A 123 2.81 6.79 17.00
N LYS A 124 1.79 6.79 17.87
CA LYS A 124 0.59 5.94 17.71
C LYS A 124 -0.15 6.25 16.40
N LEU A 125 -0.40 7.53 16.12
CA LEU A 125 -1.06 7.95 14.87
C LEU A 125 -0.22 7.58 13.64
N VAL A 126 1.10 7.76 13.69
CA VAL A 126 2.00 7.34 12.60
C VAL A 126 1.90 5.82 12.39
N GLN A 127 1.85 5.03 13.46
CA GLN A 127 1.71 3.57 13.36
C GLN A 127 0.37 3.15 12.75
N GLU A 128 -0.73 3.82 13.10
CA GLU A 128 -2.06 3.59 12.51
C GLU A 128 -2.08 3.90 11.01
N ILE A 129 -1.49 5.03 10.61
CA ILE A 129 -1.36 5.42 9.20
C ILE A 129 -0.52 4.39 8.43
N VAL A 130 0.63 3.98 8.98
CA VAL A 130 1.50 2.97 8.36
C VAL A 130 0.78 1.63 8.21
N ASN A 131 0.05 1.19 9.23
CA ASN A 131 -0.72 -0.05 9.16
C ASN A 131 -1.81 0.01 8.08
N SER A 132 -2.55 1.12 8.02
CA SER A 132 -3.59 1.34 7.00
C SER A 132 -3.01 1.33 5.58
N LEU A 133 -1.86 1.99 5.36
CA LEU A 133 -1.18 2.00 4.06
C LEU A 133 -0.65 0.62 3.66
N ARG A 134 -0.12 -0.15 4.62
CA ARG A 134 0.31 -1.54 4.38
C ARG A 134 -0.87 -2.40 3.97
N GLU A 135 -1.98 -2.35 4.70
CA GLU A 135 -3.18 -3.11 4.38
C GLU A 135 -3.74 -2.76 2.99
N TYR A 136 -3.81 -1.46 2.66
CA TYR A 136 -4.25 -1.01 1.34
C TYR A 136 -3.33 -1.54 0.22
N THR A 137 -2.01 -1.47 0.43
CA THR A 137 -1.01 -1.92 -0.55
C THR A 137 -1.06 -3.42 -0.74
N ASP A 138 -1.12 -4.18 0.35
CA ASP A 138 -1.21 -5.65 0.31
C ASP A 138 -2.48 -6.10 -0.41
N ASN A 139 -3.61 -5.45 -0.17
CA ASN A 139 -4.87 -5.75 -0.87
C ASN A 139 -4.76 -5.45 -2.37
N ARG A 140 -4.10 -4.35 -2.74
CA ARG A 140 -3.93 -3.95 -4.15
C ARG A 140 -2.95 -4.86 -4.90
N ILE A 141 -1.86 -5.27 -4.26
CA ILE A 141 -0.89 -6.23 -4.81
C ILE A 141 -1.51 -7.61 -4.98
N LYS A 142 -2.27 -8.10 -3.99
CA LYS A 142 -3.01 -9.36 -4.10
C LYS A 142 -3.96 -9.34 -5.30
N THR A 143 -4.73 -8.27 -5.44
CA THR A 143 -5.73 -8.18 -6.52
C THR A 143 -5.10 -8.09 -7.92
N ALA A 144 -3.98 -7.40 -8.09
CA ALA A 144 -3.36 -7.19 -9.40
C ALA A 144 -2.54 -8.38 -9.93
N ASN A 145 -2.00 -9.22 -9.05
CA ASN A 145 -1.11 -10.34 -9.41
C ASN A 145 -1.81 -11.71 -9.46
N GLU A 146 -3.13 -11.71 -9.32
CA GLU A 146 -3.92 -12.92 -9.19
C GLU A 146 -4.57 -13.31 -10.53
N VAL A 147 -4.40 -14.56 -10.95
CA VAL A 147 -5.22 -15.13 -12.04
C VAL A 147 -6.69 -15.07 -11.63
N PRO A 148 -7.61 -14.52 -12.44
CA PRO A 148 -9.01 -14.39 -12.05
C PRO A 148 -9.64 -15.72 -11.62
N VAL A 149 -10.47 -15.68 -10.57
CA VAL A 149 -11.23 -16.84 -10.11
C VAL A 149 -12.09 -17.36 -11.26
N GLY A 150 -12.08 -18.67 -11.49
CA GLY A 150 -12.78 -19.31 -12.60
C GLY A 150 -12.03 -19.34 -13.93
N SER A 151 -10.83 -18.77 -14.05
CA SER A 151 -10.01 -18.97 -15.24
C SER A 151 -9.39 -20.38 -15.25
N PRO A 152 -9.54 -21.18 -16.33
CA PRO A 152 -8.86 -22.47 -16.45
C PRO A 152 -7.35 -22.29 -16.55
N ILE A 153 -6.62 -23.00 -15.69
CA ILE A 153 -5.16 -22.99 -15.60
C ILE A 153 -4.65 -24.41 -15.90
N PRO A 154 -3.73 -24.59 -16.88
CA PRO A 154 -3.05 -25.87 -17.08
C PRO A 154 -2.17 -26.21 -15.87
N TRP A 155 -2.39 -27.38 -15.28
CA TRP A 155 -1.68 -27.90 -14.11
C TRP A 155 -1.00 -29.23 -14.44
N PRO A 156 0.30 -29.40 -14.13
CA PRO A 156 1.07 -30.57 -14.59
C PRO A 156 0.79 -31.86 -13.80
N LEU A 157 0.07 -31.79 -12.68
CA LEU A 157 -0.21 -32.94 -11.83
C LEU A 157 -1.70 -33.35 -11.91
N PRO A 158 -2.03 -34.63 -11.65
CA PRO A 158 -3.40 -35.12 -11.74
C PRO A 158 -4.35 -34.53 -10.69
N HIS A 159 -3.82 -33.99 -9.59
CA HIS A 159 -4.60 -33.41 -8.51
C HIS A 159 -4.30 -31.92 -8.35
N PRO A 160 -5.33 -31.08 -8.19
CA PRO A 160 -5.14 -29.65 -7.94
C PRO A 160 -4.46 -29.44 -6.59
N PRO A 161 -3.69 -28.36 -6.42
CA PRO A 161 -3.25 -27.94 -5.10
C PRO A 161 -4.44 -27.47 -4.25
N ILE A 162 -4.23 -27.36 -2.94
CA ILE A 162 -5.26 -26.85 -2.01
C ILE A 162 -5.73 -25.46 -2.46
N GLY A 163 -7.05 -25.23 -2.45
CA GLY A 163 -7.66 -23.99 -2.89
C GLY A 163 -8.01 -23.93 -4.38
N TYR A 164 -7.85 -25.03 -5.11
CA TYR A 164 -8.21 -25.15 -6.52
C TYR A 164 -9.15 -26.34 -6.74
N PHE A 165 -9.96 -26.25 -7.78
CA PHE A 165 -10.81 -27.32 -8.26
C PHE A 165 -10.41 -27.79 -9.64
N THR A 166 -10.59 -29.08 -9.91
CA THR A 166 -10.45 -29.62 -11.27
C THR A 166 -11.67 -29.27 -12.11
N CYS A 167 -11.46 -28.86 -13.37
CA CYS A 167 -12.50 -28.67 -14.37
C CYS A 167 -12.97 -30.04 -14.93
N ASN A 168 -13.70 -30.80 -14.12
CA ASN A 168 -14.23 -32.13 -14.45
C ASN A 168 -15.76 -32.20 -14.46
N GLY A 169 -16.43 -31.05 -14.66
CA GLY A 169 -17.88 -31.00 -14.64
C GLY A 169 -18.51 -30.94 -13.25
N SER A 170 -17.74 -31.00 -12.15
CA SER A 170 -18.29 -31.09 -10.79
C SER A 170 -19.06 -29.83 -10.38
N ALA A 171 -20.08 -30.03 -9.54
CA ALA A 171 -20.74 -28.92 -8.85
C ALA A 171 -19.85 -28.40 -7.70
N PHE A 172 -20.01 -27.11 -7.36
CA PHE A 172 -19.37 -26.49 -6.21
C PHE A 172 -20.39 -25.77 -5.33
N ASN A 173 -20.01 -25.54 -4.07
CA ASN A 173 -20.86 -24.83 -3.13
C ASN A 173 -20.86 -23.33 -3.43
N LYS A 174 -21.97 -22.83 -3.98
CA LYS A 174 -22.15 -21.41 -4.34
C LYS A 174 -22.02 -20.45 -3.17
N LEU A 175 -22.42 -20.86 -1.96
CA LEU A 175 -22.30 -20.03 -0.76
C LEU A 175 -20.85 -19.92 -0.28
N GLN A 176 -20.07 -20.98 -0.46
CA GLN A 176 -18.67 -21.01 -0.06
C GLN A 176 -17.75 -20.31 -1.08
N TYR A 177 -18.12 -20.31 -2.37
CA TYR A 177 -17.28 -19.81 -3.46
C TYR A 177 -18.01 -18.75 -4.32
N PRO A 178 -18.39 -17.59 -3.75
CA PRO A 178 -19.20 -16.60 -4.46
C PRO A 178 -18.50 -16.01 -5.70
N LYS A 179 -17.19 -15.78 -5.66
CA LYS A 179 -16.42 -15.32 -6.84
C LYS A 179 -16.41 -16.34 -7.98
N LEU A 180 -16.45 -17.63 -7.65
CA LEU A 180 -16.54 -18.68 -8.67
C LEU A 180 -17.95 -18.74 -9.29
N VAL A 181 -18.99 -18.32 -8.55
CA VAL A 181 -20.36 -18.14 -9.10
C VAL A 181 -20.41 -17.01 -10.13
N GLU A 182 -19.62 -15.94 -9.95
CA GLU A 182 -19.55 -14.87 -10.96
C GLU A 182 -19.04 -15.40 -12.31
N ALA A 183 -18.09 -16.33 -12.30
CA ALA A 183 -17.58 -17.00 -13.51
C ALA A 183 -18.49 -18.12 -14.01
N TYR A 184 -19.08 -18.91 -13.09
CA TYR A 184 -19.92 -20.07 -13.39
C TYR A 184 -21.24 -20.02 -12.60
N PRO A 185 -22.26 -19.27 -13.10
CA PRO A 185 -23.48 -18.97 -12.34
C PRO A 185 -24.36 -20.17 -12.00
N ASP A 186 -24.26 -21.25 -12.78
CA ASP A 186 -24.98 -22.51 -12.58
C ASP A 186 -24.43 -23.34 -11.39
N GLY A 187 -23.27 -22.95 -10.83
CA GLY A 187 -22.63 -23.65 -9.73
C GLY A 187 -21.90 -24.92 -10.18
N ARG A 188 -21.56 -25.05 -11.46
CA ARG A 188 -20.80 -26.19 -11.99
C ARG A 188 -19.59 -25.72 -12.78
N LEU A 189 -18.52 -26.48 -12.68
CA LEU A 189 -17.35 -26.27 -13.52
C LEU A 189 -17.57 -26.89 -14.91
N PRO A 190 -16.92 -26.37 -15.96
CA PRO A 190 -16.85 -27.08 -17.23
C PRO A 190 -16.11 -28.42 -17.04
N ASP A 191 -16.44 -29.41 -17.86
CA ASP A 191 -15.63 -30.61 -18.01
C ASP A 191 -14.65 -30.39 -19.17
N LEU A 192 -13.39 -30.12 -18.85
CA LEU A 192 -12.34 -29.80 -19.83
C LEU A 192 -11.40 -30.98 -20.08
N ARG A 193 -11.74 -32.17 -19.59
CA ARG A 193 -10.92 -33.37 -19.78
C ARG A 193 -10.99 -33.82 -21.24
N GLY A 194 -9.88 -33.68 -21.95
CA GLY A 194 -9.78 -34.01 -23.38
C GLY A 194 -10.19 -32.87 -24.32
N GLU A 195 -10.58 -31.71 -23.78
CA GLU A 195 -11.04 -30.57 -24.58
C GLU A 195 -9.89 -29.62 -24.95
N PHE A 196 -9.98 -29.03 -26.14
CA PHE A 196 -9.17 -27.89 -26.53
C PHE A 196 -9.95 -26.60 -26.27
N ILE A 197 -9.36 -25.67 -25.51
CA ILE A 197 -9.94 -24.34 -25.33
C ILE A 197 -9.61 -23.47 -26.54
N ARG A 198 -10.63 -22.85 -27.14
CA ARG A 198 -10.47 -21.84 -28.19
C ARG A 198 -10.98 -20.47 -27.73
N GLY A 199 -10.53 -19.42 -28.40
CA GLY A 199 -11.09 -18.08 -28.22
C GLY A 199 -12.56 -18.03 -28.65
N TRP A 200 -13.38 -17.33 -27.85
CA TRP A 200 -14.75 -16.99 -28.21
C TRP A 200 -14.75 -15.92 -29.30
N ASP A 201 -15.66 -16.05 -30.28
CA ASP A 201 -15.65 -15.21 -31.47
C ASP A 201 -16.05 -13.76 -31.19
N ASP A 202 -16.94 -13.53 -30.21
CA ASP A 202 -17.45 -12.21 -29.83
C ASP A 202 -17.81 -11.32 -31.03
N SER A 203 -18.54 -11.90 -31.99
CA SER A 203 -18.99 -11.24 -33.22
C SER A 203 -17.87 -10.82 -34.20
N ARG A 204 -16.67 -11.40 -34.09
CA ARG A 204 -15.59 -11.21 -35.08
C ARG A 204 -15.90 -11.83 -36.44
N GLY A 205 -16.81 -12.82 -36.50
CA GLY A 205 -17.30 -13.44 -37.74
C GLY A 205 -16.56 -14.71 -38.16
N VAL A 206 -15.68 -15.26 -37.33
CA VAL A 206 -14.95 -16.52 -37.62
C VAL A 206 -15.75 -17.74 -37.17
N ASP A 207 -16.42 -17.65 -36.02
CA ASP A 207 -17.27 -18.71 -35.45
C ASP A 207 -18.60 -18.10 -35.01
N THR A 208 -19.36 -17.63 -36.00
CA THR A 208 -20.57 -16.83 -35.81
C THR A 208 -21.67 -17.65 -35.11
N ASN A 209 -22.44 -16.99 -34.24
CA ASN A 209 -23.54 -17.59 -33.45
C ASN A 209 -23.10 -18.62 -32.40
N ARG A 210 -21.81 -18.79 -32.14
CA ARG A 210 -21.35 -19.69 -31.07
C ARG A 210 -21.46 -19.04 -29.68
N PRO A 211 -22.20 -19.63 -28.73
CA PRO A 211 -22.23 -19.13 -27.37
C PRO A 211 -20.92 -19.43 -26.64
N ILE A 212 -20.55 -18.58 -25.67
CA ILE A 212 -19.40 -18.82 -24.80
C ILE A 212 -19.61 -20.13 -24.01
N LEU A 213 -18.52 -20.88 -23.77
CA LEU A 213 -18.52 -22.19 -23.10
C LEU A 213 -19.28 -23.32 -23.83
N SER A 214 -19.68 -23.14 -25.08
CA SER A 214 -20.30 -24.22 -25.86
C SER A 214 -19.25 -25.22 -26.37
N THR A 215 -19.58 -26.50 -26.30
CA THR A 215 -18.76 -27.58 -26.86
C THR A 215 -18.89 -27.66 -28.38
N GLN A 216 -17.85 -28.12 -29.06
CA GLN A 216 -17.90 -28.48 -30.47
C GLN A 216 -17.04 -29.72 -30.65
N ILE A 217 -17.53 -30.68 -31.42
CA ILE A 217 -16.76 -31.87 -31.78
C ILE A 217 -15.69 -31.52 -32.81
N ASP A 218 -14.68 -32.38 -32.96
CA ASP A 218 -13.67 -32.23 -34.01
C ASP A 218 -14.30 -32.29 -35.40
N THR A 219 -13.83 -31.42 -36.30
CA THR A 219 -14.25 -31.39 -37.70
C THR A 219 -13.04 -31.14 -38.60
N MET A 220 -12.97 -31.85 -39.71
CA MET A 220 -11.99 -31.60 -40.76
C MET A 220 -12.60 -30.69 -41.84
N GLN A 221 -11.80 -29.78 -42.39
CA GLN A 221 -12.21 -28.98 -43.55
C GLN A 221 -12.51 -29.88 -44.76
N ASN A 222 -13.38 -29.40 -45.65
CA ASN A 222 -13.72 -30.14 -46.86
C ASN A 222 -12.48 -30.39 -47.72
N ILE A 223 -12.30 -31.61 -48.21
CA ILE A 223 -11.22 -31.98 -49.12
C ILE A 223 -11.83 -32.18 -50.50
N THR A 224 -11.53 -31.28 -51.44
CA THR A 224 -12.04 -31.32 -52.82
C THR A 224 -10.89 -31.49 -53.81
N GLY A 225 -11.12 -32.18 -54.92
CA GLY A 225 -10.14 -32.31 -56.01
C GLY A 225 -10.76 -32.79 -57.31
N ASN A 226 -10.07 -32.53 -58.42
CA ASN A 226 -10.40 -32.98 -59.78
C ASN A 226 -9.12 -33.35 -60.53
N ILE A 227 -9.24 -34.21 -61.53
CA ILE A 227 -8.11 -34.78 -62.23
C ILE A 227 -8.33 -34.71 -63.73
N ASN A 228 -7.35 -34.14 -64.44
CA ASN A 228 -7.42 -33.85 -65.87
C ASN A 228 -6.29 -34.58 -66.61
N ILE A 229 -6.60 -35.16 -67.77
CA ILE A 229 -5.76 -36.14 -68.46
C ILE A 229 -5.58 -35.69 -69.92
N SER A 230 -4.34 -35.61 -70.42
CA SER A 230 -4.03 -35.22 -71.82
C SER A 230 -3.94 -36.44 -72.72
N THR A 231 -4.70 -36.41 -73.80
CA THR A 231 -4.89 -37.53 -74.72
C THR A 231 -3.75 -37.71 -75.71
N GLU A 232 -2.83 -36.75 -75.84
CA GLU A 232 -1.83 -36.78 -76.92
C GLU A 232 -0.49 -37.44 -76.58
N ASN A 233 -0.17 -37.65 -75.29
CA ASN A 233 1.07 -38.29 -74.87
C ASN A 233 0.91 -39.11 -73.57
N THR A 234 0.33 -40.30 -73.68
CA THR A 234 -0.05 -41.17 -72.54
C THR A 234 1.12 -41.93 -71.90
N PHE A 235 2.36 -41.62 -72.24
CA PHE A 235 3.55 -42.33 -71.73
C PHE A 235 4.22 -41.66 -70.50
N SER A 236 3.67 -40.54 -70.01
CA SER A 236 4.34 -39.74 -68.97
C SER A 236 3.63 -39.70 -67.62
N SER A 237 2.62 -40.54 -67.37
CA SER A 237 1.86 -40.50 -66.10
C SER A 237 2.45 -41.48 -65.05
N TYR A 238 2.96 -40.94 -63.95
CA TYR A 238 3.55 -41.69 -62.82
C TYR A 238 2.81 -41.30 -61.52
N ALA A 239 2.54 -42.25 -60.63
CA ALA A 239 1.72 -42.02 -59.43
C ALA A 239 2.27 -42.67 -58.16
N ASN A 240 2.28 -41.92 -57.06
CA ASN A 240 2.78 -42.31 -55.75
C ASN A 240 2.17 -41.40 -54.66
N GLY A 241 2.44 -41.64 -53.37
CA GLY A 241 1.97 -40.78 -52.29
C GLY A 241 0.45 -40.76 -52.26
N ALA A 242 -0.22 -39.62 -52.09
CA ALA A 242 -1.68 -39.48 -52.14
C ALA A 242 -2.34 -39.80 -53.51
N PHE A 243 -1.60 -40.09 -54.59
CA PHE A 243 -2.17 -40.08 -55.94
C PHE A 243 -1.91 -41.34 -56.75
N THR A 244 -2.92 -41.90 -57.42
CA THR A 244 -2.81 -43.13 -58.24
C THR A 244 -2.87 -42.82 -59.73
N ASN A 245 -2.38 -43.74 -60.56
CA ASN A 245 -2.48 -43.68 -62.01
C ASN A 245 -2.63 -45.09 -62.59
N THR A 246 -3.68 -45.32 -63.39
CA THR A 246 -4.02 -46.66 -63.89
C THR A 246 -4.50 -46.62 -65.34
N PRO A 247 -4.07 -47.57 -66.20
CA PRO A 247 -4.63 -47.72 -67.54
C PRO A 247 -6.14 -48.02 -67.48
N THR A 248 -6.90 -47.47 -68.42
CA THR A 248 -8.36 -47.67 -68.55
C THR A 248 -8.68 -48.10 -69.99
N PRO A 249 -9.64 -49.02 -70.23
CA PRO A 249 -10.02 -49.43 -71.57
C PRO A 249 -10.47 -48.23 -72.40
N GLY A 250 -9.98 -48.16 -73.63
CA GLY A 250 -10.22 -47.04 -74.51
C GLY A 250 -8.91 -46.50 -75.02
N THR A 251 -8.97 -45.98 -76.23
CA THR A 251 -7.82 -45.39 -76.88
C THR A 251 -8.13 -43.97 -77.27
N VAL A 252 -7.11 -43.14 -77.16
CA VAL A 252 -7.18 -41.76 -77.59
C VAL A 252 -6.31 -41.56 -78.82
N VAL A 253 -6.82 -40.83 -79.81
CA VAL A 253 -6.12 -40.52 -81.06
C VAL A 253 -5.54 -39.13 -80.93
N THR A 254 -4.27 -38.98 -81.32
CA THR A 254 -3.49 -37.75 -81.11
C THR A 254 -3.28 -37.00 -82.42
N SER A 255 -2.86 -35.73 -82.38
CA SER A 255 -2.58 -34.87 -83.55
C SER A 255 -1.56 -35.42 -84.57
N GLY A 256 -0.95 -36.59 -84.30
CA GLY A 256 -0.13 -37.37 -85.24
C GLY A 256 -0.75 -38.71 -85.70
N PHE A 257 -2.06 -38.93 -85.51
CA PHE A 257 -2.80 -40.16 -85.81
C PHE A 257 -2.25 -41.42 -85.12
N VAL A 258 -1.70 -41.27 -83.92
CA VAL A 258 -1.18 -42.42 -83.16
C VAL A 258 -2.17 -42.83 -82.08
N THR A 259 -2.46 -44.12 -81.96
CA THR A 259 -3.34 -44.69 -80.93
C THR A 259 -2.59 -44.85 -79.60
N ARG A 260 -3.25 -44.49 -78.50
CA ARG A 260 -2.67 -44.46 -77.13
C ARG A 260 -3.67 -44.94 -76.07
N ASN A 261 -3.20 -45.51 -74.96
CA ASN A 261 -4.07 -46.01 -73.87
C ASN A 261 -4.63 -44.88 -73.00
N LEU A 262 -5.94 -44.91 -72.72
CA LEU A 262 -6.55 -44.00 -71.75
C LEU A 262 -6.03 -44.29 -70.33
N MET A 263 -5.87 -43.26 -69.50
CA MET A 263 -5.47 -43.40 -68.09
C MET A 263 -6.51 -42.75 -67.17
N HIS A 264 -6.54 -43.18 -65.92
CA HIS A 264 -7.29 -42.58 -64.83
C HIS A 264 -6.31 -42.21 -63.72
N VAL A 265 -6.39 -40.96 -63.24
CA VAL A 265 -5.61 -40.47 -62.11
C VAL A 265 -6.58 -40.21 -60.95
N ALA A 266 -6.18 -40.51 -59.71
CA ALA A 266 -6.97 -40.25 -58.49
C ALA A 266 -6.15 -39.49 -57.43
N PHE A 267 -6.80 -38.65 -56.60
CA PHE A 267 -6.23 -38.01 -55.41
C PHE A 267 -6.82 -38.64 -54.16
N ASP A 268 -5.97 -38.82 -53.17
CA ASP A 268 -6.28 -39.42 -51.88
C ASP A 268 -5.26 -38.97 -50.82
N SER A 269 -5.55 -37.87 -50.11
CA SER A 269 -4.74 -37.33 -49.01
C SER A 269 -4.32 -38.36 -47.95
N SER A 270 -5.02 -39.50 -47.85
CA SER A 270 -4.81 -40.53 -46.85
C SER A 270 -3.47 -41.28 -46.98
N ARG A 271 -2.85 -41.29 -48.17
CA ARG A 271 -1.75 -42.24 -48.42
C ARG A 271 -0.44 -41.87 -47.74
N ILE A 272 -0.34 -40.70 -47.11
CA ILE A 272 0.85 -40.22 -46.40
C ILE A 272 0.50 -39.53 -45.05
N VAL A 273 -0.77 -39.40 -44.66
CA VAL A 273 -1.13 -38.71 -43.40
C VAL A 273 -1.08 -39.65 -42.19
N ARG A 274 -0.71 -39.08 -41.05
CA ARG A 274 -0.80 -39.76 -39.75
C ARG A 274 -2.27 -39.81 -39.33
N THR A 275 -2.77 -41.01 -39.06
CA THR A 275 -4.17 -41.24 -38.68
C THR A 275 -4.30 -41.58 -37.21
N ALA A 276 -5.42 -41.18 -36.60
CA ALA A 276 -5.86 -41.54 -35.26
C ALA A 276 -7.40 -41.54 -35.22
N ASN A 277 -8.00 -42.04 -34.13
CA ASN A 277 -9.47 -42.02 -33.93
C ASN A 277 -10.05 -40.60 -33.79
N GLU A 278 -9.21 -39.62 -33.48
CA GLU A 278 -9.57 -38.22 -33.26
C GLU A 278 -8.67 -37.36 -34.14
N THR A 279 -9.25 -36.39 -34.84
CA THR A 279 -8.46 -35.42 -35.59
C THR A 279 -7.87 -34.40 -34.62
N ARG A 280 -6.60 -34.60 -34.26
CA ARG A 280 -5.94 -33.75 -33.28
C ARG A 280 -4.53 -33.33 -33.69
N PRO A 281 -4.11 -32.11 -33.31
CA PRO A 281 -2.71 -31.76 -33.35
C PRO A 281 -1.93 -32.56 -32.30
N ARG A 282 -0.60 -32.59 -32.44
CA ARG A 282 0.26 -33.05 -31.35
C ARG A 282 -0.04 -32.21 -30.10
N ASN A 283 -0.26 -32.87 -28.97
CA ASN A 283 -0.61 -32.23 -27.72
C ASN A 283 0.04 -32.95 -26.53
N ILE A 284 0.10 -32.26 -25.39
CA ILE A 284 0.47 -32.80 -24.09
C ILE A 284 -0.72 -32.54 -23.16
N ALA A 285 -1.14 -33.55 -22.42
CA ALA A 285 -2.26 -33.44 -21.49
C ALA A 285 -1.82 -32.78 -20.17
N PHE A 286 -2.47 -31.68 -19.81
CA PHE A 286 -2.41 -31.05 -18.50
C PHE A 286 -3.80 -31.18 -17.85
N ASN A 287 -3.85 -31.18 -16.53
CA ASN A 287 -5.11 -31.07 -15.81
C ASN A 287 -5.56 -29.60 -15.84
N TYR A 288 -6.80 -29.31 -16.24
CA TYR A 288 -7.34 -27.97 -16.11
C TYR A 288 -7.91 -27.75 -14.72
N ILE A 289 -7.43 -26.72 -14.03
CA ILE A 289 -7.89 -26.35 -12.69
C ILE A 289 -8.37 -24.90 -12.67
N VAL A 290 -9.26 -24.57 -11.74
CA VAL A 290 -9.67 -23.19 -11.44
C VAL A 290 -9.40 -22.91 -9.97
N ARG A 291 -9.06 -21.66 -9.66
CA ARG A 291 -8.98 -21.22 -8.28
C ARG A 291 -10.37 -21.19 -7.66
N ALA A 292 -10.49 -21.60 -6.40
CA ALA A 292 -11.78 -21.68 -5.72
C ALA A 292 -12.28 -20.33 -5.18
N ALA A 293 -11.38 -19.40 -4.81
CA ALA A 293 -11.71 -18.09 -4.21
C ALA A 293 -10.65 -17.02 -4.52
#